data_AF-J3CQE3-F1
#
_entry.id   AF-J3CQE3-F1
#
_cell.length_a   1.000
_cell.length_b   1.000
_cell.length_c   1.000
_cell.angle_alpha   90.00
_cell.angle_beta   90.00
_cell.angle_gamma   90.00
#
_symmetry.space_group_name_H-M   'P 1'
#
loop_
_entity.id
_entity.type
_entity.pdbx_description
1 polymer ?
#
loop_
_entity_poly.entity_id
_entity_poly.type
_entity_poly.pdbx_seq_one_letter_code
_entity_poly.pdbx_strand_id
1 'polypeptide(L)'
;MSDIDKIHIRATHVSNGNRHFATIVFDCKKIGAPGGTWARVVVERLARLAFVEPFSSQEVRMLYAVFELIANDVLCRSIYARPMKEIWRTEMRQLFAQVEELIGRSEKWGDAVKAKASMGFRRRMTEMIKEGEFAESLRRHSTYYRTKLTGKHLPRPILSPELGDLKMPEDAPIDAFPHTNAIDLKNKIKKRLDEDVRTILDACVSDLRSWQKIRQQLLELARIERSDIEMDNAINFLNGGQYERERSLQNFYEKGIFRPERFLSAASKICTESLHWARIKEIKVIGKSVHSLAMVRALDPNEFVVRNVHFGHVILMALRAHFLELANAFIILLIHTGWNAASLRSLTRPRVREAASGYLIQGFKGKTGKDTPEVFLDKSHRGAIEAIELMLWNHQNLKQRGLISPDDMQLWHMWPKAGVIHQMGSLDEPIRLLGEKYGVKRFTLDQIRSHMLVRLAVRHGTAEAAPVAAG
;
A
#
# COMPACT_ATOMS: atom_id res chain seq x y z
N MET A 1 -28.75 10.71 40.47
CA MET A 1 -28.06 9.41 40.27
C MET A 1 -26.63 9.71 39.87
N SER A 2 -25.65 9.25 40.66
CA SER A 2 -24.23 9.63 40.55
C SER A 2 -23.59 9.10 39.26
N ASP A 3 -22.76 9.93 38.61
CA ASP A 3 -21.98 9.62 37.40
C ASP A 3 -20.86 8.58 37.62
N ILE A 4 -20.80 7.98 38.82
CA ILE A 4 -19.77 7.05 39.30
C ILE A 4 -19.73 5.76 38.46
N ASP A 5 -20.82 5.40 37.77
CA ASP A 5 -20.90 4.19 36.93
C ASP A 5 -20.57 4.44 35.46
N LYS A 6 -20.21 5.66 35.07
CA LYS A 6 -19.82 5.97 33.69
C LYS A 6 -18.31 6.16 33.58
N ILE A 7 -17.69 5.40 32.68
CA ILE A 7 -16.27 5.52 32.37
C ILE A 7 -16.10 6.09 30.96
N HIS A 8 -15.33 7.18 30.86
CA HIS A 8 -15.08 7.89 29.60
C HIS A 8 -13.76 7.43 28.99
N ILE A 9 -13.81 6.81 27.81
CA ILE A 9 -12.62 6.38 27.08
C ILE A 9 -12.39 7.31 25.88
N ARG A 10 -11.23 7.95 25.85
CA ARG A 10 -10.80 8.79 24.72
C ARG A 10 -10.43 7.93 23.52
N ALA A 11 -10.94 8.28 22.35
CA ALA A 11 -10.67 7.58 21.11
C ALA A 11 -10.39 8.56 19.97
N THR A 12 -9.78 8.06 18.90
CA THR A 12 -9.47 8.82 17.70
C THR A 12 -9.92 8.10 16.44
N HIS A 13 -10.35 8.88 15.45
CA HIS A 13 -10.52 8.39 14.09
C HIS A 13 -9.83 9.35 13.13
N VAL A 14 -9.33 8.80 12.02
CA VAL A 14 -8.71 9.60 10.96
C VAL A 14 -9.67 9.67 9.80
N SER A 15 -10.01 10.88 9.37
CA SER A 15 -10.85 11.15 8.21
C SER A 15 -10.17 12.22 7.37
N ASN A 16 -10.00 11.97 6.06
CA ASN A 16 -9.32 12.89 5.14
C ASN A 16 -7.93 13.35 5.64
N GLY A 17 -7.18 12.45 6.28
CA GLY A 17 -5.86 12.76 6.86
C GLY A 17 -5.90 13.53 8.19
N ASN A 18 -7.05 14.03 8.62
CA ASN A 18 -7.21 14.75 9.87
C ASN A 18 -7.58 13.80 11.01
N ARG A 19 -6.97 14.02 12.18
CA ARG A 19 -7.22 13.24 13.39
C ARG A 19 -8.32 13.91 14.22
N HIS A 20 -9.43 13.20 14.40
CA HIS A 20 -10.56 13.65 15.21
C HIS A 20 -10.63 12.85 16.51
N PHE A 21 -10.88 13.54 17.62
CA PHE A 21 -11.04 12.93 18.93
C PHE A 21 -12.53 12.71 19.23
N ALA A 22 -12.84 11.60 19.88
CA ALA A 22 -14.17 11.28 20.37
C ALA A 22 -14.05 10.68 21.77
N THR A 23 -15.11 10.80 22.57
CA THR A 23 -15.22 10.14 23.87
C THR A 23 -16.32 9.11 23.79
N ILE A 24 -16.02 7.87 24.17
CA ILE A 24 -16.98 6.78 24.23
C ILE A 24 -17.24 6.47 25.70
N VAL A 25 -18.52 6.44 26.10
CA VAL A 25 -18.94 6.29 27.49
C VAL A 25 -19.38 4.86 27.73
N PHE A 26 -18.70 4.18 28.66
CA PHE A 26 -19.07 2.86 29.15
C PHE A 26 -19.93 3.03 30.39
N ASP A 27 -21.21 2.69 30.30
CA ASP A 27 -22.10 2.58 31.46
C ASP A 27 -21.88 1.21 32.10
N CYS A 28 -21.02 1.18 33.13
CA CYS A 28 -20.58 -0.03 33.84
C CYS A 28 -21.75 -0.83 34.41
N LYS A 29 -22.83 -0.16 34.80
CA LYS A 29 -24.04 -0.83 35.30
C LYS A 29 -24.76 -1.55 34.16
N LYS A 30 -24.94 -0.88 33.01
CA LYS A 30 -25.60 -1.49 31.83
C LYS A 30 -24.83 -2.67 31.27
N ILE A 31 -23.51 -2.60 31.23
CA ILE A 31 -22.67 -3.69 30.71
C ILE A 31 -22.39 -4.79 31.75
N GLY A 32 -23.04 -4.75 32.92
CA GLY A 32 -22.91 -5.77 33.95
C GLY A 32 -21.58 -5.79 34.70
N ALA A 33 -20.78 -4.71 34.62
CA ALA A 33 -19.48 -4.56 35.26
C ALA A 33 -19.51 -3.52 36.41
N PRO A 34 -20.29 -3.74 37.49
CA PRO A 34 -20.37 -2.80 38.61
C PRO A 34 -19.05 -2.69 39.39
N GLY A 35 -19.04 -1.87 40.43
CA GLY A 35 -17.92 -1.75 41.38
C GLY A 35 -17.44 -3.11 41.91
N GLY A 36 -16.12 -3.27 42.06
CA GLY A 36 -15.51 -4.49 42.61
C GLY A 36 -15.28 -5.63 41.60
N THR A 37 -15.79 -5.50 40.38
CA THR A 37 -15.59 -6.51 39.33
C THR A 37 -14.27 -6.30 38.58
N TRP A 38 -13.63 -7.37 38.11
CA TRP A 38 -12.40 -7.22 37.33
C TRP A 38 -12.65 -6.63 35.94
N ALA A 39 -13.83 -6.85 35.34
CA ALA A 39 -14.22 -6.19 34.09
C ALA A 39 -14.24 -4.66 34.22
N ARG A 40 -14.72 -4.12 35.34
CA ARG A 40 -14.65 -2.68 35.61
C ARG A 40 -13.20 -2.21 35.67
N VAL A 41 -12.31 -2.95 36.34
CA VAL A 41 -10.89 -2.62 36.41
C VAL A 41 -10.26 -2.56 35.01
N VAL A 42 -10.62 -3.46 34.10
CA VAL A 42 -10.17 -3.41 32.70
C VAL A 42 -10.62 -2.12 32.03
N VAL A 43 -11.91 -1.73 32.15
CA VAL A 43 -12.45 -0.51 31.54
C VAL A 43 -11.82 0.75 32.13
N GLU A 44 -11.59 0.80 33.45
CA GLU A 44 -10.92 1.91 34.13
C GLU A 44 -9.47 2.06 33.66
N ARG A 45 -8.74 0.96 33.48
CA ARG A 45 -7.36 0.99 32.98
C ARG A 45 -7.27 1.37 31.52
N LEU A 46 -8.21 0.91 30.70
CA LEU A 46 -8.35 1.38 29.33
C LEU A 46 -8.57 2.90 29.28
N ALA A 47 -9.45 3.44 30.12
CA ALA A 47 -9.67 4.88 30.19
C ALA A 47 -8.40 5.67 30.56
N ARG A 48 -7.63 5.17 31.54
CA ARG A 48 -6.34 5.77 31.93
C ARG A 48 -5.31 5.74 30.81
N LEU A 49 -5.16 4.61 30.12
CA LEU A 49 -4.23 4.50 28.98
C LEU A 49 -4.66 5.38 27.80
N ALA A 50 -5.96 5.43 27.51
CA ALA A 50 -6.54 6.25 26.46
C ALA A 50 -6.30 7.76 26.66
N PHE A 51 -6.12 8.18 27.92
CA PHE A 51 -5.79 9.56 28.24
C PHE A 51 -4.38 9.94 27.76
N VAL A 52 -3.42 9.03 27.92
CA VAL A 52 -2.03 9.19 27.45
C VAL A 52 -1.95 9.01 25.94
N GLU A 53 -2.53 7.92 25.42
CA GLU A 53 -2.54 7.58 24.00
C GLU A 53 -3.94 7.11 23.57
N PRO A 54 -4.69 7.93 22.80
CA PRO A 54 -6.04 7.58 22.40
C PRO A 54 -6.10 6.35 21.48
N PHE A 55 -7.00 5.43 21.79
CA PHE A 55 -7.27 4.26 20.94
C PHE A 55 -8.03 4.62 19.65
N SER A 56 -8.13 3.69 18.71
CA SER A 56 -9.02 3.85 17.56
C SER A 56 -10.49 3.81 18.00
N SER A 57 -11.31 4.75 17.51
CA SER A 57 -12.75 4.79 17.78
C SER A 57 -13.46 3.50 17.39
N GLN A 58 -13.00 2.84 16.31
CA GLN A 58 -13.57 1.56 15.90
C GLN A 58 -13.27 0.45 16.91
N GLU A 59 -12.07 0.45 17.49
CA GLU A 59 -11.67 -0.55 18.48
C GLU A 59 -12.47 -0.41 19.78
N VAL A 60 -12.60 0.82 20.29
CA VAL A 60 -13.33 1.08 21.54
C VAL A 60 -14.82 0.81 21.38
N ARG A 61 -15.44 1.21 20.25
CA ARG A 61 -16.85 0.87 19.96
C ARG A 61 -17.08 -0.63 19.84
N MET A 62 -16.15 -1.35 19.23
CA MET A 62 -16.23 -2.80 19.10
C MET A 62 -16.14 -3.50 20.46
N LEU A 63 -15.23 -3.04 21.33
CA LEU A 63 -15.15 -3.54 22.70
C LEU A 63 -16.45 -3.27 23.47
N TYR A 64 -16.99 -2.06 23.39
CA TYR A 64 -18.27 -1.69 23.99
C TYR A 64 -19.41 -2.59 23.50
N ALA A 65 -19.50 -2.82 22.19
CA ALA A 65 -20.53 -3.66 21.60
C ALA A 65 -20.43 -5.14 22.04
N VAL A 66 -19.21 -5.65 22.26
CA VAL A 66 -19.03 -7.00 22.85
C VAL A 66 -19.51 -7.02 24.30
N PHE A 67 -19.22 -5.98 25.08
CA PHE A 67 -19.73 -5.85 26.45
C PHE A 67 -21.26 -5.80 26.51
N GLU A 68 -21.92 -5.04 25.62
CA GLU A 68 -23.38 -5.03 25.51
C GLU A 68 -23.94 -6.40 25.12
N LEU A 69 -23.27 -7.11 24.21
CA LEU A 69 -23.68 -8.44 23.77
C LEU A 69 -23.63 -9.46 24.91
N ILE A 70 -22.60 -9.41 25.75
CA ILE A 70 -22.39 -10.38 26.83
C ILE A 70 -23.05 -9.94 28.15
N ALA A 71 -23.58 -8.71 28.20
CA ALA A 71 -24.13 -8.12 29.41
C ALA A 71 -25.22 -9.02 30.00
N ASN A 72 -26.10 -9.57 29.17
CA ASN A 72 -27.25 -10.39 29.58
C ASN A 72 -26.99 -11.89 29.62
N ASP A 73 -25.79 -12.35 29.25
CA ASP A 73 -25.43 -13.77 29.28
C ASP A 73 -25.02 -14.18 30.70
N VAL A 74 -25.73 -15.15 31.27
CA VAL A 74 -25.56 -15.59 32.67
C VAL A 74 -24.15 -16.13 32.91
N LEU A 75 -23.62 -16.94 31.98
CA LEU A 75 -22.30 -17.54 32.12
C LEU A 75 -21.21 -16.46 32.06
N CYS A 76 -21.25 -15.57 31.06
CA CYS A 76 -20.32 -14.45 30.94
C CYS A 76 -20.33 -13.61 32.21
N ARG A 77 -21.51 -13.17 32.65
CA ARG A 77 -21.67 -12.32 33.84
C ARG A 77 -21.16 -13.01 35.09
N SER A 78 -21.41 -14.32 35.23
CA SER A 78 -20.90 -15.11 36.36
C SER A 78 -19.37 -15.14 36.45
N ILE A 79 -18.65 -14.84 35.37
CA ILE A 79 -17.19 -14.85 35.30
C ILE A 79 -16.63 -13.43 35.37
N TYR A 80 -17.09 -12.51 34.50
CA TYR A 80 -16.49 -11.19 34.40
C TYR A 80 -16.87 -10.25 35.55
N ALA A 81 -17.94 -10.58 36.31
CA ALA A 81 -18.36 -9.87 37.51
C ALA A 81 -17.69 -10.35 38.81
N ARG A 82 -16.79 -11.34 38.76
CA ARG A 82 -16.09 -11.80 39.97
C ARG A 82 -14.95 -10.85 40.40
N PRO A 83 -14.48 -10.96 41.64
CA PRO A 83 -13.20 -10.38 42.05
C PRO A 83 -12.03 -10.94 41.24
N MET A 84 -11.01 -10.13 41.02
CA MET A 84 -9.85 -10.49 40.19
C MET A 84 -9.09 -11.73 40.73
N LYS A 85 -8.98 -11.85 42.06
CA LYS A 85 -8.28 -12.96 42.72
C LYS A 85 -8.98 -14.32 42.58
N GLU A 86 -10.18 -14.36 42.03
CA GLU A 86 -10.95 -15.59 41.82
C GLU A 86 -10.92 -16.08 40.36
N ILE A 87 -10.22 -15.36 39.49
CA ILE A 87 -10.15 -15.69 38.07
C ILE A 87 -8.93 -16.54 37.78
N TRP A 88 -9.18 -17.78 37.36
CA TRP A 88 -8.18 -18.71 36.86
C TRP A 88 -8.26 -18.81 35.34
N ARG A 89 -7.33 -19.59 34.79
CA ARG A 89 -7.27 -19.86 33.35
C ARG A 89 -8.54 -20.55 32.83
N THR A 90 -9.19 -21.37 33.63
CA THR A 90 -10.41 -22.11 33.31
C THR A 90 -11.59 -21.18 33.06
N GLU A 91 -11.84 -20.22 33.94
CA GLU A 91 -12.95 -19.27 33.80
C GLU A 91 -12.69 -18.35 32.60
N MET A 92 -11.44 -17.92 32.38
CA MET A 92 -11.11 -17.11 31.20
C MET A 92 -11.32 -17.86 29.89
N ARG A 93 -11.01 -19.16 29.86
CA ARG A 93 -11.29 -20.01 28.69
C ARG A 93 -12.79 -20.14 28.44
N GLN A 94 -13.58 -20.34 29.50
CA GLN A 94 -15.04 -20.41 29.42
C GLN A 94 -15.64 -19.09 28.96
N LEU A 95 -15.20 -17.96 29.52
CA LEU A 95 -15.63 -16.62 29.12
C LEU A 95 -15.36 -16.40 27.64
N PHE A 96 -14.14 -16.68 27.17
CA PHE A 96 -13.81 -16.47 25.76
C PHE A 96 -14.60 -17.40 24.84
N ALA A 97 -14.78 -18.67 25.21
CA ALA A 97 -15.62 -19.61 24.45
C ALA A 97 -17.05 -19.10 24.29
N GLN A 98 -17.66 -18.63 25.39
CA GLN A 98 -19.03 -18.13 25.40
C GLN A 98 -19.16 -16.83 24.62
N VAL A 99 -18.21 -15.89 24.80
CA VAL A 99 -18.16 -14.65 24.02
C VAL A 99 -18.13 -14.97 22.53
N GLU A 100 -17.30 -15.92 22.08
CA GLU A 100 -17.25 -16.30 20.67
C GLU A 100 -18.52 -16.96 20.15
N GLU A 101 -19.22 -17.72 20.98
CA GLU A 101 -20.52 -18.29 20.62
C GLU A 101 -21.57 -17.18 20.39
N LEU A 102 -21.64 -16.20 21.29
CA LEU A 102 -22.54 -15.05 21.17
C LEU A 102 -22.19 -14.18 19.96
N ILE A 103 -20.89 -13.91 19.75
CA ILE A 103 -20.41 -13.17 18.58
C ILE A 103 -20.75 -13.95 17.29
N GLY A 104 -20.55 -15.27 17.29
CA GLY A 104 -20.83 -16.14 16.14
C GLY A 104 -22.30 -16.11 15.71
N ARG A 105 -23.22 -16.08 16.69
CA ARG A 105 -24.67 -15.97 16.48
C ARG A 105 -25.16 -14.58 16.05
N SER A 106 -24.31 -13.55 16.14
CA SER A 106 -24.70 -12.21 15.73
C SER A 106 -24.83 -12.09 14.21
N GLU A 107 -26.03 -11.77 13.72
CA GLU A 107 -26.28 -11.48 12.30
C GLU A 107 -25.78 -10.09 11.89
N LYS A 108 -25.55 -9.20 12.86
CA LYS A 108 -25.14 -7.81 12.62
C LYS A 108 -23.71 -7.68 12.10
N TRP A 109 -22.87 -8.70 12.28
CA TRP A 109 -21.45 -8.64 12.00
C TRP A 109 -21.06 -9.66 10.93
N GLY A 110 -20.33 -9.21 9.90
CA GLY A 110 -19.65 -10.13 8.98
C GLY A 110 -18.50 -10.86 9.67
N ASP A 111 -18.05 -11.98 9.10
CA ASP A 111 -17.06 -12.88 9.72
C ASP A 111 -15.74 -12.18 10.11
N ALA A 112 -15.24 -11.28 9.26
CA ALA A 112 -14.04 -10.50 9.57
C ALA A 112 -14.23 -9.59 10.80
N VAL A 113 -15.44 -9.03 10.97
CA VAL A 113 -15.77 -8.19 12.13
C VAL A 113 -15.93 -9.05 13.38
N LYS A 114 -16.57 -10.24 13.28
CA LYS A 114 -16.67 -11.23 14.36
C LYS A 114 -15.30 -11.65 14.88
N ALA A 115 -14.38 -12.00 13.99
CA ALA A 115 -13.00 -12.37 14.34
C ALA A 115 -12.27 -11.21 15.03
N LYS A 116 -12.37 -9.99 14.47
CA LYS A 116 -11.74 -8.79 15.04
C LYS A 116 -12.31 -8.45 16.42
N ALA A 117 -13.61 -8.61 16.63
CA ALA A 117 -14.29 -8.37 17.90
C ALA A 117 -13.81 -9.34 18.98
N SER A 118 -13.77 -10.65 18.69
CA SER A 118 -13.23 -11.64 19.63
C SER A 118 -11.76 -11.36 19.97
N MET A 119 -10.90 -11.16 18.96
CA MET A 119 -9.47 -10.89 19.20
C MET A 119 -9.25 -9.61 20.01
N GLY A 120 -9.95 -8.53 19.66
CA GLY A 120 -9.87 -7.26 20.37
C GLY A 120 -10.31 -7.39 21.83
N PHE A 121 -11.45 -8.04 22.08
CA PHE A 121 -11.95 -8.29 23.42
C PHE A 121 -10.94 -9.09 24.27
N ARG A 122 -10.51 -10.26 23.80
CA ARG A 122 -9.56 -11.12 24.53
C ARG A 122 -8.26 -10.41 24.87
N ARG A 123 -7.71 -9.69 23.88
CA ARG A 123 -6.49 -8.91 24.04
C ARG A 123 -6.67 -7.87 25.15
N ARG A 124 -7.73 -7.06 25.12
CA ARG A 124 -7.94 -6.02 26.15
C ARG A 124 -8.24 -6.59 27.52
N MET A 125 -9.01 -7.68 27.60
CA MET A 125 -9.31 -8.33 28.88
C MET A 125 -8.08 -8.92 29.57
N THR A 126 -7.00 -9.22 28.81
CA THR A 126 -5.77 -9.81 29.36
C THR A 126 -4.65 -8.79 29.52
N GLU A 127 -4.41 -7.91 28.55
CA GLU A 127 -3.31 -6.93 28.59
C GLU A 127 -3.53 -5.83 29.64
N MET A 128 -4.78 -5.56 30.02
CA MET A 128 -5.07 -4.51 31.02
C MET A 128 -4.83 -4.99 32.45
N ILE A 129 -4.61 -6.28 32.69
CA ILE A 129 -4.41 -6.84 34.02
C ILE A 129 -2.92 -7.10 34.24
N LYS A 130 -2.38 -6.67 35.40
CA LYS A 130 -0.97 -6.85 35.71
C LYS A 130 -0.73 -8.30 36.14
N GLU A 131 0.50 -8.76 35.94
CA GLU A 131 0.91 -10.08 36.40
C GLU A 131 0.77 -10.18 37.93
N GLY A 132 0.21 -11.30 38.39
CA GLY A 132 -0.05 -11.56 39.81
C GLY A 132 -1.35 -11.01 40.36
N GLU A 133 -2.16 -10.28 39.58
CA GLU A 133 -3.45 -9.77 40.06
C GLU A 133 -4.61 -10.79 39.90
N PHE A 134 -4.49 -11.69 38.94
CA PHE A 134 -5.34 -12.88 38.82
C PHE A 134 -4.84 -14.02 39.72
N ALA A 135 -5.68 -15.05 39.92
CA ALA A 135 -5.31 -16.23 40.69
C ALA A 135 -4.14 -17.01 40.05
N GLU A 136 -3.99 -16.91 38.72
CA GLU A 136 -2.93 -17.53 37.95
C GLU A 136 -2.42 -16.60 36.84
N SER A 137 -1.19 -16.81 36.34
CA SER A 137 -0.66 -16.05 35.21
C SER A 137 -1.34 -16.39 33.89
N LEU A 138 -1.82 -15.36 33.19
CA LEU A 138 -2.51 -15.47 31.89
C LEU A 138 -1.67 -14.98 30.70
N ARG A 139 -0.36 -14.76 30.87
CA ARG A 139 0.55 -14.18 29.84
C ARG A 139 0.58 -14.95 28.51
N ARG A 140 0.07 -16.18 28.46
CA ARG A 140 0.03 -17.03 27.26
C ARG A 140 -1.39 -17.40 26.83
N HIS A 141 -2.35 -16.50 26.98
CA HIS A 141 -3.74 -16.78 26.59
C HIS A 141 -3.94 -17.25 25.15
N SER A 142 -3.09 -16.81 24.23
CA SER A 142 -3.08 -17.28 22.84
C SER A 142 -2.69 -18.77 22.69
N THR A 143 -1.98 -19.37 23.66
CA THR A 143 -1.59 -20.78 23.59
C THR A 143 -2.69 -21.73 24.05
N TYR A 144 -3.50 -21.33 25.03
CA TYR A 144 -4.56 -22.19 25.59
C TYR A 144 -5.97 -21.87 25.08
N TYR A 145 -6.16 -20.76 24.37
CA TYR A 145 -7.43 -20.45 23.72
C TYR A 145 -7.22 -19.90 22.30
N ARG A 146 -7.66 -20.68 21.30
CA ARG A 146 -7.68 -20.28 19.89
C ARG A 146 -9.10 -19.96 19.48
N THR A 147 -9.25 -18.86 18.75
CA THR A 147 -10.58 -18.43 18.27
C THR A 147 -11.07 -19.36 17.18
N LYS A 148 -12.35 -19.73 17.21
CA LYS A 148 -13.02 -20.45 16.11
C LYS A 148 -13.55 -19.49 15.03
N LEU A 149 -13.56 -18.18 15.31
CA LEU A 149 -14.12 -17.15 14.44
C LEU A 149 -13.11 -16.62 13.42
N THR A 150 -11.82 -16.87 13.60
CA THR A 150 -10.92 -16.80 12.44
C THR A 150 -11.32 -17.96 11.56
N GLY A 151 -12.05 -17.67 10.47
CA GLY A 151 -12.21 -18.65 9.41
C GLY A 151 -10.87 -19.27 9.08
N LYS A 152 -10.84 -20.52 8.59
CA LYS A 152 -9.64 -21.03 7.93
C LYS A 152 -9.33 -20.01 6.85
N HIS A 153 -8.35 -19.13 7.10
CA HIS A 153 -7.99 -18.11 6.14
C HIS A 153 -7.67 -18.88 4.88
N LEU A 154 -8.47 -18.68 3.83
CA LEU A 154 -8.12 -19.20 2.52
C LEU A 154 -6.68 -18.76 2.28
N PRO A 155 -5.80 -19.66 1.81
CA PRO A 155 -4.44 -19.30 1.45
C PRO A 155 -4.49 -18.00 0.65
N ARG A 156 -3.63 -17.04 0.98
CA ARG A 156 -3.61 -15.78 0.24
C ARG A 156 -3.45 -16.11 -1.24
N PRO A 157 -4.29 -15.55 -2.12
CA PRO A 157 -4.22 -15.87 -3.53
C PRO A 157 -2.82 -15.53 -4.06
N ILE A 158 -2.32 -16.37 -4.97
CA ILE A 158 -1.13 -16.08 -5.78
C ILE A 158 -1.58 -15.41 -7.09
N LEU A 159 -0.65 -15.15 -8.02
CA LEU A 159 -0.96 -14.43 -9.27
C LEU A 159 -1.89 -15.23 -10.19
N SER A 160 -1.71 -16.56 -10.25
CA SER A 160 -2.60 -17.48 -10.96
C SER A 160 -3.19 -18.49 -9.96
N PRO A 161 -4.28 -18.15 -9.26
CA PRO A 161 -4.91 -19.08 -8.31
C PRO A 161 -5.68 -20.20 -9.03
N GLU A 162 -6.13 -19.97 -10.27
CA GLU A 162 -6.94 -20.89 -11.07
C GLU A 162 -6.11 -21.52 -12.20
N LEU A 163 -6.25 -22.83 -12.39
CA LEU A 163 -5.63 -23.63 -13.46
C LEU A 163 -6.33 -23.47 -14.83
N GLY A 164 -7.34 -22.61 -14.92
CA GLY A 164 -8.39 -22.61 -15.95
C GLY A 164 -8.01 -22.32 -17.41
N ASP A 165 -6.73 -22.13 -17.74
CA ASP A 165 -6.30 -21.90 -19.14
C ASP A 165 -5.66 -23.13 -19.79
N LEU A 166 -5.40 -24.21 -19.04
CA LEU A 166 -4.95 -25.47 -19.62
C LEU A 166 -6.16 -26.26 -20.08
N LYS A 167 -6.23 -26.62 -21.38
CA LYS A 167 -7.16 -27.65 -21.87
C LYS A 167 -6.89 -28.94 -21.09
N MET A 168 -7.68 -29.17 -20.05
CA MET A 168 -7.57 -30.36 -19.23
C MET A 168 -8.14 -31.57 -20.00
N PRO A 169 -7.55 -32.77 -19.88
CA PRO A 169 -8.25 -34.01 -20.21
C PRO A 169 -9.56 -34.08 -19.41
N GLU A 170 -10.63 -34.60 -20.01
CA GLU A 170 -11.98 -34.64 -19.41
C GLU A 170 -12.03 -35.28 -18.01
N ASP A 171 -11.04 -36.11 -17.66
CA ASP A 171 -10.98 -36.89 -16.42
C ASP A 171 -10.05 -36.30 -15.32
N ALA A 172 -9.38 -35.17 -15.57
CA ALA A 172 -8.54 -34.54 -14.55
C ALA A 172 -9.40 -33.78 -13.52
N PRO A 173 -9.13 -33.88 -12.20
CA PRO A 173 -9.76 -33.02 -11.21
C PRO A 173 -9.57 -31.56 -11.65
N ILE A 174 -10.64 -30.77 -11.59
CA ILE A 174 -10.76 -29.41 -12.15
C ILE A 174 -9.61 -28.46 -11.71
N ASP A 175 -8.87 -28.81 -10.66
CA ASP A 175 -7.76 -28.03 -10.08
C ASP A 175 -6.42 -28.82 -9.91
N ALA A 176 -6.20 -29.93 -10.61
CA ALA A 176 -4.94 -30.68 -10.53
C ALA A 176 -4.03 -30.44 -11.74
N PHE A 177 -2.78 -30.02 -11.53
CA PHE A 177 -1.76 -30.06 -12.59
C PHE A 177 -1.60 -31.51 -13.07
N PRO A 178 -1.80 -31.85 -14.35
CA PRO A 178 -1.50 -33.19 -14.84
C PRO A 178 -0.01 -33.45 -14.68
N HIS A 179 0.36 -34.53 -14.01
CA HIS A 179 1.76 -34.87 -13.72
C HIS A 179 1.98 -36.38 -13.67
N THR A 180 3.21 -36.81 -13.99
CA THR A 180 3.58 -38.24 -13.96
C THR A 180 4.10 -38.70 -12.60
N ASN A 181 4.70 -37.78 -11.83
CA ASN A 181 5.22 -38.02 -10.48
C ASN A 181 5.38 -36.70 -9.71
N ALA A 182 5.75 -36.78 -8.43
CA ALA A 182 5.92 -35.61 -7.57
C ALA A 182 7.02 -34.64 -8.04
N ILE A 183 8.05 -35.13 -8.71
CA ILE A 183 9.15 -34.30 -9.26
C ILE A 183 8.63 -33.49 -10.46
N ASP A 184 7.87 -34.13 -11.36
CA ASP A 184 7.22 -33.47 -12.49
C ASP A 184 6.23 -32.39 -12.01
N LEU A 185 5.40 -32.71 -11.01
CA LEU A 185 4.50 -31.74 -10.38
C LEU A 185 5.26 -30.52 -9.84
N LYS A 186 6.34 -30.76 -9.07
CA LYS A 186 7.17 -29.68 -8.51
C LYS A 186 7.79 -28.82 -9.61
N ASN A 187 8.27 -29.42 -10.69
CA ASN A 187 8.86 -28.71 -11.82
C ASN A 187 7.81 -27.88 -12.58
N LYS A 188 6.61 -28.42 -12.80
CA LYS A 188 5.49 -27.69 -13.43
C LYS A 188 5.04 -26.50 -12.59
N ILE A 189 4.89 -26.68 -11.27
CA ILE A 189 4.58 -25.58 -10.35
C ILE A 189 5.69 -24.52 -10.40
N LYS A 190 6.97 -24.92 -10.29
CA LYS A 190 8.10 -23.99 -10.37
C LYS A 190 8.08 -23.18 -11.67
N LYS A 191 7.90 -23.87 -12.81
CA LYS A 191 7.84 -23.25 -14.13
C LYS A 191 6.70 -22.23 -14.21
N ARG A 192 5.49 -22.59 -13.75
CA ARG A 192 4.35 -21.66 -13.74
C ARG A 192 4.60 -20.44 -12.86
N LEU A 193 5.13 -20.64 -11.65
CA LEU A 193 5.44 -19.55 -10.74
C LEU A 193 6.48 -18.59 -11.35
N ASP A 194 7.47 -19.13 -12.07
CA ASP A 194 8.48 -18.35 -12.78
C ASP A 194 7.88 -17.60 -13.99
N GLU A 195 6.99 -18.23 -14.76
CA GLU A 195 6.32 -17.61 -15.91
C GLU A 195 5.41 -16.46 -15.52
N ASP A 196 4.62 -16.60 -14.44
CA ASP A 196 3.75 -15.54 -13.94
C ASP A 196 4.56 -14.29 -13.54
N VAL A 197 5.66 -14.49 -12.80
CA VAL A 197 6.54 -13.40 -12.38
C VAL A 197 7.22 -12.76 -13.59
N ARG A 198 7.75 -13.57 -14.51
CA ARG A 198 8.43 -13.09 -15.71
C ARG A 198 7.50 -12.24 -16.56
N THR A 199 6.25 -12.66 -16.74
CA THR A 199 5.25 -11.93 -17.54
C THR A 199 5.01 -10.53 -16.99
N ILE A 200 4.84 -10.39 -15.66
CA ILE A 200 4.68 -9.08 -15.01
C ILE A 200 5.96 -8.25 -15.10
N LEU A 201 7.12 -8.88 -14.84
CA LEU A 201 8.41 -8.21 -14.86
C LEU A 201 8.73 -7.65 -16.25
N ASP A 202 8.56 -8.44 -17.29
CA ASP A 202 8.82 -8.05 -18.69
C ASP A 202 7.89 -6.91 -19.12
N ALA A 203 6.62 -6.96 -18.73
CA ALA A 203 5.66 -5.88 -18.98
C ALA A 203 6.10 -4.58 -18.27
N CYS A 204 6.45 -4.66 -16.98
CA CYS A 204 6.91 -3.49 -16.21
C CYS A 204 8.20 -2.89 -16.79
N VAL A 205 9.18 -3.71 -17.16
CA VAL A 205 10.46 -3.26 -17.74
C VAL A 205 10.25 -2.65 -19.12
N SER A 206 9.40 -3.26 -19.96
CA SER A 206 9.04 -2.72 -21.27
C SER A 206 8.36 -1.36 -21.15
N ASP A 207 7.44 -1.20 -20.18
CA ASP A 207 6.75 0.06 -19.96
C ASP A 207 7.70 1.13 -19.41
N LEU A 208 8.53 0.77 -18.42
CA LEU A 208 9.57 1.63 -17.85
C LEU A 208 10.50 2.20 -18.94
N ARG A 209 10.98 1.34 -19.85
CA ARG A 209 11.85 1.76 -20.97
C ARG A 209 11.12 2.61 -22.00
N SER A 210 9.84 2.32 -22.28
CA SER A 210 9.01 3.13 -23.17
C SER A 210 8.91 4.58 -22.66
N TRP A 211 8.69 4.75 -21.36
CA TRP A 211 8.65 6.08 -20.74
C TRP A 211 10.03 6.74 -20.67
N GLN A 212 11.08 5.96 -20.40
CA GLN A 212 12.44 6.48 -20.45
C GLN A 212 12.80 7.04 -21.82
N LYS A 213 12.39 6.40 -22.93
CA LYS A 213 12.57 6.93 -24.29
C LYS A 213 11.92 8.30 -24.44
N ILE A 214 10.67 8.45 -24.01
CA ILE A 214 9.93 9.73 -24.07
C ILE A 214 10.66 10.81 -23.26
N ARG A 215 11.10 10.49 -22.03
CA ARG A 215 11.87 11.43 -21.20
C ARG A 215 13.16 11.86 -21.90
N GLN A 216 13.93 10.93 -22.49
CA GLN A 216 15.17 11.28 -23.17
C GLN A 216 14.93 12.17 -24.38
N GLN A 217 13.89 11.90 -25.18
CA GLN A 217 13.51 12.79 -26.29
C GLN A 217 13.20 14.20 -25.80
N LEU A 218 12.47 14.36 -24.68
CA LEU A 218 12.19 15.68 -24.11
C LEU A 218 13.46 16.39 -23.63
N LEU A 219 14.40 15.67 -23.01
CA LEU A 219 15.69 16.20 -22.57
C LEU A 219 16.57 16.61 -23.76
N GLU A 220 16.55 15.86 -24.87
CA GLU A 220 17.23 16.20 -26.11
C GLU A 220 16.61 17.43 -26.76
N LEU A 221 15.28 17.48 -26.83
CA LEU A 221 14.55 18.64 -27.32
C LEU A 221 14.90 19.88 -26.49
N ALA A 222 15.02 19.79 -25.15
CA ALA A 222 15.35 20.92 -24.29
C ALA A 222 16.66 21.65 -24.66
N ARG A 223 17.58 20.98 -25.36
CA ARG A 223 18.89 21.54 -25.75
C ARG A 223 18.84 22.43 -26.99
N ILE A 224 17.75 22.37 -27.75
CA ILE A 224 17.64 23.12 -29.01
C ILE A 224 17.30 24.59 -28.71
N GLU A 225 17.92 25.51 -29.43
CA GLU A 225 17.68 26.96 -29.29
C GLU A 225 16.25 27.39 -29.61
N ARG A 226 15.75 28.38 -28.86
CA ARG A 226 14.38 28.88 -28.94
C ARG A 226 14.34 30.39 -28.97
N SER A 227 13.35 30.91 -29.68
CA SER A 227 13.00 32.32 -29.70
C SER A 227 12.27 32.71 -28.41
N ASP A 228 12.34 33.98 -28.06
CA ASP A 228 11.65 34.51 -26.88
C ASP A 228 10.14 34.27 -26.94
N ILE A 229 9.55 34.36 -28.13
CA ILE A 229 8.12 34.09 -28.36
C ILE A 229 7.76 32.62 -28.02
N GLU A 230 8.61 31.66 -28.39
CA GLU A 230 8.38 30.25 -28.06
C GLU A 230 8.45 30.03 -26.54
N MET A 231 9.43 30.69 -25.89
CA MET A 231 9.62 30.63 -24.44
C MET A 231 8.45 31.24 -23.68
N ASP A 232 7.99 32.43 -24.07
CA ASP A 232 6.87 33.13 -23.43
C ASP A 232 5.56 32.34 -23.52
N ASN A 233 5.28 31.75 -24.68
CA ASN A 233 4.09 30.90 -24.81
C ASN A 233 4.18 29.64 -23.96
N ALA A 234 5.36 29.00 -23.90
CA ALA A 234 5.55 27.84 -23.04
C ALA A 234 5.45 28.21 -21.55
N ILE A 235 5.95 29.38 -21.12
CA ILE A 235 5.74 29.93 -19.77
C ILE A 235 4.25 30.13 -19.49
N ASN A 236 3.53 30.78 -20.42
CA ASN A 236 2.09 31.01 -20.30
C ASN A 236 1.30 29.72 -20.22
N PHE A 237 1.70 28.70 -20.97
CA PHE A 237 1.10 27.37 -20.86
C PHE A 237 1.37 26.72 -19.50
N LEU A 238 2.63 26.70 -19.06
CA LEU A 238 3.03 26.02 -17.82
C LEU A 238 2.47 26.72 -16.56
N ASN A 239 2.32 28.04 -16.59
CA ASN A 239 1.84 28.84 -15.46
C ASN A 239 0.37 29.27 -15.56
N GLY A 240 -0.24 29.15 -16.75
CA GLY A 240 -1.59 29.63 -17.01
C GLY A 240 -2.70 28.72 -16.48
N GLY A 241 -3.90 29.28 -16.41
CA GLY A 241 -5.14 28.53 -16.19
C GLY A 241 -5.51 27.67 -17.41
N GLN A 242 -6.66 27.00 -17.33
CA GLN A 242 -7.09 26.11 -18.41
C GLN A 242 -7.27 26.86 -19.74
N TYR A 243 -7.85 28.06 -19.69
CA TYR A 243 -8.06 28.90 -20.86
C TYR A 243 -6.72 29.30 -21.53
N GLU A 244 -5.75 29.76 -20.75
CA GLU A 244 -4.43 30.13 -21.26
C GLU A 244 -3.69 28.93 -21.87
N ARG A 245 -3.85 27.74 -21.28
CA ARG A 245 -3.27 26.50 -21.82
C ARG A 245 -3.87 26.11 -23.16
N GLU A 246 -5.19 26.10 -23.27
CA GLU A 246 -5.89 25.78 -24.52
C GLU A 246 -5.57 26.81 -25.60
N ARG A 247 -5.58 28.11 -25.25
CA ARG A 247 -5.20 29.19 -26.17
C ARG A 247 -3.75 29.06 -26.63
N SER A 248 -2.82 28.71 -25.74
CA SER A 248 -1.41 28.48 -26.09
C SER A 248 -1.29 27.32 -27.09
N LEU A 249 -1.94 26.19 -26.81
CA LEU A 249 -1.93 25.04 -27.72
C LEU A 249 -2.58 25.36 -29.09
N GLN A 250 -3.68 26.11 -29.09
CA GLN A 250 -4.38 26.53 -30.30
C GLN A 250 -3.53 27.49 -31.14
N ASN A 251 -2.89 28.48 -30.52
CA ASN A 251 -1.97 29.40 -31.19
C ASN A 251 -0.83 28.65 -31.89
N PHE A 252 -0.35 27.55 -31.31
CA PHE A 252 0.69 26.72 -31.92
C PHE A 252 0.18 25.97 -33.15
N TYR A 253 -1.00 25.37 -33.06
CA TYR A 253 -1.49 24.46 -34.10
C TYR A 253 -2.20 25.17 -35.25
N GLU A 254 -3.17 26.06 -34.96
CA GLU A 254 -4.05 26.63 -35.99
C GLU A 254 -3.43 27.80 -36.73
N LYS A 255 -2.61 28.60 -36.04
CA LYS A 255 -1.96 29.77 -36.66
C LYS A 255 -0.67 29.40 -37.39
N GLY A 256 -0.29 28.12 -37.40
CA GLY A 256 0.93 27.62 -38.04
C GLY A 256 2.22 28.27 -37.52
N ILE A 257 2.17 28.93 -36.37
CA ILE A 257 3.26 29.77 -35.89
C ILE A 257 4.47 28.88 -35.56
N PHE A 258 4.26 27.64 -35.08
CA PHE A 258 5.33 26.72 -34.72
C PHE A 258 4.93 25.23 -34.80
N ARG A 259 5.90 24.36 -35.08
CA ARG A 259 5.71 22.89 -35.05
C ARG A 259 5.63 22.35 -33.61
N PRO A 260 4.92 21.24 -33.33
CA PRO A 260 4.84 20.64 -31.99
C PRO A 260 6.18 20.46 -31.27
N GLU A 261 7.23 20.08 -32.01
CA GLU A 261 8.58 19.86 -31.49
C GLU A 261 9.21 21.13 -30.94
N ARG A 262 8.89 22.30 -31.53
CA ARG A 262 9.35 23.61 -31.05
C ARG A 262 8.72 23.94 -29.70
N PHE A 263 7.41 23.71 -29.55
CA PHE A 263 6.72 23.88 -28.27
C PHE A 263 7.28 22.96 -27.20
N LEU A 264 7.35 21.66 -27.51
CA LEU A 264 7.86 20.63 -26.61
C LEU A 264 9.26 20.98 -26.13
N SER A 265 10.10 21.47 -27.03
CA SER A 265 11.44 21.90 -26.69
C SER A 265 11.49 23.14 -25.79
N ALA A 266 10.73 24.20 -26.09
CA ALA A 266 10.66 25.37 -25.21
C ALA A 266 10.13 25.02 -23.81
N ALA A 267 9.05 24.24 -23.75
CA ALA A 267 8.48 23.75 -22.49
C ALA A 267 9.46 22.83 -21.74
N SER A 268 10.17 21.94 -22.43
CA SER A 268 11.18 21.07 -21.81
C SER A 268 12.37 21.87 -21.29
N LYS A 269 12.82 22.90 -22.01
CA LYS A 269 13.89 23.81 -21.58
C LYS A 269 13.53 24.57 -20.32
N ILE A 270 12.33 25.15 -20.27
CA ILE A 270 11.79 25.73 -19.03
C ILE A 270 11.78 24.67 -17.93
N CYS A 271 11.39 23.44 -18.28
CA CYS A 271 11.34 22.36 -17.32
C CYS A 271 12.72 21.85 -16.83
N THR A 272 13.80 22.14 -17.53
CA THR A 272 15.14 21.71 -17.13
C THR A 272 15.94 22.82 -16.47
N GLU A 273 15.73 24.08 -16.86
CA GLU A 273 16.63 25.21 -16.53
C GLU A 273 16.01 26.28 -15.60
N SER A 274 14.69 26.48 -15.62
CA SER A 274 14.11 27.71 -15.06
C SER A 274 14.06 27.72 -13.52
N LEU A 275 14.35 28.86 -12.89
CA LEU A 275 14.14 29.09 -11.45
C LEU A 275 12.65 29.35 -11.09
N HIS A 276 11.73 29.42 -12.06
CA HIS A 276 10.33 29.81 -11.86
C HIS A 276 9.41 28.70 -11.32
N TRP A 277 9.98 27.69 -10.66
CA TRP A 277 9.28 26.48 -10.22
C TRP A 277 8.14 26.67 -9.23
N ALA A 278 8.13 27.76 -8.48
CA ALA A 278 7.09 28.04 -7.49
C ALA A 278 5.67 28.02 -8.10
N ARG A 279 5.52 28.34 -9.39
CA ARG A 279 4.21 28.41 -10.09
C ARG A 279 3.83 27.14 -10.87
N ILE A 280 4.80 26.33 -11.28
CA ILE A 280 4.56 25.08 -12.06
C ILE A 280 3.97 23.94 -11.18
N LYS A 281 3.96 24.12 -9.85
CA LYS A 281 3.43 23.15 -8.89
C LYS A 281 1.96 22.77 -9.11
N GLU A 282 1.21 23.61 -9.83
CA GLU A 282 -0.24 23.47 -10.04
C GLU A 282 -0.65 23.16 -11.49
N ILE A 283 0.21 22.53 -12.30
CA ILE A 283 -0.25 22.04 -13.61
C ILE A 283 -1.30 20.94 -13.39
N LYS A 284 -2.56 21.37 -13.33
CA LYS A 284 -3.76 20.53 -13.33
C LYS A 284 -3.81 19.73 -14.62
N VAL A 285 -4.52 18.61 -14.57
CA VAL A 285 -4.81 17.79 -15.74
C VAL A 285 -5.38 18.65 -16.86
N ILE A 286 -4.67 18.69 -17.99
CA ILE A 286 -5.15 19.32 -19.21
C ILE A 286 -6.09 18.31 -19.89
N GLY A 287 -7.25 18.79 -20.32
CA GLY A 287 -8.19 18.00 -21.11
C GLY A 287 -7.53 17.43 -22.37
N LYS A 288 -8.03 16.29 -22.86
CA LYS A 288 -7.57 15.74 -24.14
C LYS A 288 -8.22 16.55 -25.26
N SER A 289 -7.47 17.47 -25.84
CA SER A 289 -7.81 18.18 -27.07
C SER A 289 -7.02 17.63 -28.25
N VAL A 290 -7.49 17.88 -29.48
CA VAL A 290 -6.75 17.54 -30.71
C VAL A 290 -5.32 18.07 -30.68
N HIS A 291 -5.14 19.30 -30.19
CA HIS A 291 -3.83 19.93 -30.04
C HIS A 291 -2.93 19.19 -29.03
N SER A 292 -3.47 18.82 -27.87
CA SER A 292 -2.72 18.07 -26.86
C SER A 292 -2.30 16.68 -27.37
N LEU A 293 -3.14 16.03 -28.19
CA LEU A 293 -2.83 14.73 -28.81
C LEU A 293 -1.75 14.87 -29.87
N ALA A 294 -1.77 15.95 -30.67
CA ALA A 294 -0.72 16.23 -31.64
C ALA A 294 0.64 16.41 -30.96
N MET A 295 0.69 17.11 -29.82
CA MET A 295 1.91 17.27 -29.02
C MET A 295 2.43 15.94 -28.47
N VAL A 296 1.54 15.08 -27.97
CA VAL A 296 1.93 13.74 -27.51
C VAL A 296 2.45 12.90 -28.67
N ARG A 297 1.80 12.93 -29.84
CA ARG A 297 2.20 12.18 -31.04
C ARG A 297 3.55 12.61 -31.61
N ALA A 298 3.96 13.87 -31.44
CA ALA A 298 5.26 14.36 -31.87
C ALA A 298 6.45 13.69 -31.13
N LEU A 299 6.19 13.03 -30.00
CA LEU A 299 7.19 12.23 -29.28
C LEU A 299 7.22 10.76 -29.78
N ASP A 300 6.40 10.42 -30.78
CA ASP A 300 6.22 9.05 -31.28
C ASP A 300 5.98 7.99 -30.18
N PRO A 301 5.05 8.23 -29.23
CA PRO A 301 4.69 7.20 -28.26
C PRO A 301 3.74 6.19 -28.90
N ASN A 302 3.62 5.01 -28.30
CA ASN A 302 2.59 4.06 -28.73
C ASN A 302 1.16 4.64 -28.55
N GLU A 303 0.23 4.15 -29.36
CA GLU A 303 -1.16 4.62 -29.37
C GLU A 303 -1.86 4.44 -28.00
N PHE A 304 -1.44 3.45 -27.20
CA PHE A 304 -1.94 3.28 -25.84
C PHE A 304 -1.63 4.51 -24.97
N VAL A 305 -0.41 5.04 -25.03
CA VAL A 305 -0.01 6.26 -24.29
C VAL A 305 -0.80 7.47 -24.78
N VAL A 306 -0.95 7.63 -26.11
CA VAL A 306 -1.75 8.71 -26.71
C VAL A 306 -3.19 8.71 -26.17
N ARG A 307 -3.80 7.52 -26.05
CA ARG A 307 -5.18 7.36 -25.59
C ARG A 307 -5.36 7.49 -24.09
N ASN A 308 -4.38 7.12 -23.28
CA ASN A 308 -4.59 6.97 -21.84
C ASN A 308 -3.90 8.04 -20.99
N VAL A 309 -2.94 8.79 -21.54
CA VAL A 309 -2.14 9.74 -20.75
C VAL A 309 -2.40 11.19 -21.19
N HIS A 310 -2.45 12.09 -20.21
CA HIS A 310 -2.66 13.51 -20.45
C HIS A 310 -1.35 14.19 -20.84
N PHE A 311 -1.41 15.11 -21.80
CA PHE A 311 -0.22 15.84 -22.27
C PHE A 311 0.55 16.54 -21.14
N GLY A 312 -0.16 17.15 -20.18
CA GLY A 312 0.48 17.78 -19.01
C GLY A 312 1.33 16.82 -18.17
N HIS A 313 1.04 15.53 -18.18
CA HIS A 313 1.88 14.54 -17.50
C HIS A 313 3.13 14.19 -18.32
N VAL A 314 3.01 14.21 -19.65
CA VAL A 314 4.11 13.89 -20.58
C VAL A 314 5.13 15.02 -20.60
N ILE A 315 4.69 16.28 -20.75
CA ILE A 315 5.62 17.41 -20.86
C ILE A 315 6.50 17.59 -19.62
N LEU A 316 5.98 17.23 -18.44
CA LEU A 316 6.72 17.32 -17.19
C LEU A 316 7.73 16.17 -17.01
N MET A 317 7.80 15.20 -17.91
CA MET A 317 8.75 14.09 -17.76
C MET A 317 10.22 14.49 -17.88
N ALA A 318 10.53 15.64 -18.50
CA ALA A 318 11.87 16.23 -18.47
C ALA A 318 12.32 16.62 -17.04
N LEU A 319 11.35 16.89 -16.17
CA LEU A 319 11.53 17.34 -14.80
C LEU A 319 11.47 16.19 -13.78
N ARG A 320 10.60 15.20 -14.02
CA ARG A 320 10.22 14.18 -13.03
C ARG A 320 9.91 12.83 -13.66
N ALA A 321 9.87 11.79 -12.83
CA ALA A 321 9.34 10.49 -13.24
C ALA A 321 7.82 10.54 -13.39
N HIS A 322 7.29 9.90 -14.42
CA HIS A 322 5.85 9.71 -14.56
C HIS A 322 5.33 8.73 -13.50
N PHE A 323 4.09 8.89 -13.03
CA PHE A 323 3.55 8.02 -11.97
C PHE A 323 3.48 6.54 -12.40
N LEU A 324 3.29 6.26 -13.70
CA LEU A 324 3.34 4.89 -14.23
C LEU A 324 4.77 4.31 -14.16
N GLU A 325 5.80 5.11 -14.42
CA GLU A 325 7.19 4.65 -14.28
C GLU A 325 7.51 4.27 -12.84
N LEU A 326 7.09 5.09 -11.88
CA LEU A 326 7.28 4.82 -10.46
C LEU A 326 6.48 3.60 -10.00
N ALA A 327 5.27 3.41 -10.53
CA ALA A 327 4.49 2.20 -10.27
C ALA A 327 5.17 0.93 -10.80
N ASN A 328 5.70 0.96 -12.02
CA ASN A 328 6.44 -0.15 -12.61
C ASN A 328 7.73 -0.44 -11.81
N ALA A 329 8.49 0.61 -11.47
CA ALA A 329 9.67 0.49 -10.62
C ALA A 329 9.33 -0.15 -9.26
N PHE A 330 8.21 0.24 -8.65
CA PHE A 330 7.71 -0.35 -7.41
C PHE A 330 7.39 -1.84 -7.56
N ILE A 331 6.68 -2.23 -8.62
CA ILE A 331 6.31 -3.63 -8.86
C ILE A 331 7.56 -4.49 -9.12
N ILE A 332 8.51 -3.99 -9.93
CA ILE A 332 9.79 -4.66 -10.18
C ILE A 332 10.52 -4.91 -8.86
N LEU A 333 10.70 -3.88 -8.03
CA LEU A 333 11.39 -4.03 -6.75
C LEU A 333 10.62 -4.93 -5.77
N LEU A 334 9.29 -4.91 -5.79
CA LEU A 334 8.48 -5.80 -4.97
C LEU A 334 8.69 -7.28 -5.34
N ILE A 335 8.80 -7.57 -6.65
CA ILE A 335 9.12 -8.91 -7.17
C ILE A 335 10.51 -9.34 -6.72
N HIS A 336 11.52 -8.49 -6.88
CA HIS A 336 12.91 -8.87 -6.55
C HIS A 336 13.16 -8.99 -5.04
N THR A 337 12.49 -8.19 -4.21
CA THR A 337 12.67 -8.21 -2.76
C THR A 337 11.79 -9.23 -2.04
N GLY A 338 10.60 -9.53 -2.58
CA GLY A 338 9.58 -10.31 -1.88
C GLY A 338 9.03 -9.64 -0.61
N TRP A 339 9.36 -8.37 -0.38
CA TRP A 339 8.91 -7.63 0.80
C TRP A 339 7.40 -7.36 0.75
N ASN A 340 6.85 -6.88 1.86
CA ASN A 340 5.50 -6.33 1.86
C ASN A 340 5.52 -4.92 1.27
N ALA A 341 4.45 -4.55 0.55
CA ALA A 341 4.37 -3.25 -0.11
C ALA A 341 4.54 -2.07 0.88
N ALA A 342 4.11 -2.20 2.13
CA ALA A 342 4.31 -1.15 3.14
C ALA A 342 5.79 -0.93 3.48
N SER A 343 6.61 -1.98 3.50
CA SER A 343 8.05 -1.89 3.78
C SER A 343 8.83 -1.38 2.57
N LEU A 344 8.36 -1.66 1.36
CA LEU A 344 8.93 -1.04 0.16
C LEU A 344 8.55 0.44 0.08
N ARG A 345 7.32 0.82 0.43
CA ARG A 345 6.89 2.23 0.48
C ARG A 345 7.65 3.07 1.51
N SER A 346 8.20 2.47 2.56
CA SER A 346 9.01 3.15 3.58
C SER A 346 10.49 3.26 3.21
N LEU A 347 10.87 2.84 2.01
CA LEU A 347 12.26 2.91 1.54
C LEU A 347 12.72 4.38 1.47
N THR A 348 13.88 4.63 2.07
CA THR A 348 14.51 5.96 2.13
C THR A 348 15.87 5.97 1.45
N ARG A 349 16.33 7.16 1.05
CA ARG A 349 17.60 7.35 0.36
C ARG A 349 18.81 6.69 1.06
N PRO A 350 19.00 6.79 2.39
CA PRO A 350 20.13 6.14 3.07
C PRO A 350 20.09 4.61 3.03
N ARG A 351 18.92 4.02 2.78
CA ARG A 351 18.72 2.57 2.73
C ARG A 351 18.88 1.97 1.33
N VAL A 352 19.33 2.79 0.37
CA VAL A 352 19.76 2.37 -0.96
C VAL A 352 21.24 2.69 -1.08
N ARG A 353 22.08 1.66 -0.98
CA ARG A 353 23.54 1.78 -0.98
C ARG A 353 24.09 1.26 -2.29
N GLU A 354 24.94 2.05 -2.93
CA GLU A 354 25.66 1.61 -4.13
C GLU A 354 26.75 0.61 -3.75
N ALA A 355 26.94 -0.39 -4.58
CA ALA A 355 27.96 -1.42 -4.46
C ALA A 355 28.62 -1.65 -5.82
N ALA A 356 29.79 -2.32 -5.86
CA ALA A 356 30.64 -2.42 -7.04
C ALA A 356 29.93 -2.91 -8.33
N SER A 357 28.87 -3.71 -8.21
CA SER A 357 28.10 -4.25 -9.33
C SER A 357 26.59 -4.02 -9.25
N GLY A 358 26.13 -3.09 -8.41
CA GLY A 358 24.70 -2.77 -8.28
C GLY A 358 24.34 -2.07 -6.99
N TYR A 359 23.24 -2.48 -6.35
CA TYR A 359 22.70 -1.82 -5.17
C TYR A 359 22.35 -2.80 -4.06
N LEU A 360 22.59 -2.40 -2.82
CA LEU A 360 22.09 -3.05 -1.63
C LEU A 360 20.94 -2.23 -1.06
N ILE A 361 19.76 -2.84 -0.94
CA ILE A 361 18.55 -2.17 -0.47
C ILE A 361 18.00 -2.80 0.80
N GLN A 362 17.47 -1.96 1.69
CA GLN A 362 16.84 -2.38 2.95
C GLN A 362 15.58 -1.55 3.27
N GLY A 363 14.48 -2.18 3.63
CA GLY A 363 13.24 -1.52 4.04
C GLY A 363 13.11 -1.39 5.56
N PHE A 364 12.08 -0.69 6.02
CA PHE A 364 11.76 -0.56 7.44
C PHE A 364 10.30 -0.87 7.75
N LYS A 365 10.06 -1.71 8.76
CA LYS A 365 8.72 -2.06 9.23
C LYS A 365 8.30 -1.17 10.38
N GLY A 366 7.51 -0.14 10.08
CA GLY A 366 6.97 0.76 11.10
C GLY A 366 6.20 0.06 12.23
N LYS A 367 5.47 -1.03 11.93
CA LYS A 367 4.69 -1.76 12.96
C LYS A 367 5.53 -2.55 13.95
N THR A 368 6.67 -3.08 13.52
CA THR A 368 7.52 -3.94 14.36
C THR A 368 8.81 -3.25 14.80
N GLY A 369 9.11 -2.07 14.25
CA GLY A 369 10.37 -1.36 14.49
C GLY A 369 11.60 -2.12 13.98
N LYS A 370 11.45 -2.95 12.94
CA LYS A 370 12.52 -3.83 12.44
C LYS A 370 12.83 -3.53 10.99
N ASP A 371 14.10 -3.70 10.64
CA ASP A 371 14.53 -3.69 9.25
C ASP A 371 14.09 -4.95 8.51
N THR A 372 13.88 -4.84 7.20
CA THR A 372 13.76 -6.02 6.34
C THR A 372 15.15 -6.64 6.14
N PRO A 373 15.22 -7.90 5.68
CA PRO A 373 16.47 -8.44 5.15
C PRO A 373 17.03 -7.54 4.06
N GLU A 374 18.34 -7.41 4.00
CA GLU A 374 19.00 -6.71 2.90
C GLU A 374 18.88 -7.53 1.62
N VAL A 375 18.67 -6.86 0.50
CA VAL A 375 18.59 -7.49 -0.82
C VAL A 375 19.64 -6.85 -1.71
N PHE A 376 20.56 -7.67 -2.21
CA PHE A 376 21.55 -7.25 -3.19
C PHE A 376 21.01 -7.44 -4.61
N LEU A 377 21.00 -6.36 -5.37
CA LEU A 377 20.57 -6.31 -6.75
C LEU A 377 21.78 -6.00 -7.61
N ASP A 378 22.29 -7.00 -8.31
CA ASP A 378 23.43 -6.87 -9.22
C ASP A 378 22.99 -6.65 -10.67
N LYS A 379 23.97 -6.62 -11.58
CA LYS A 379 23.76 -6.48 -13.03
C LYS A 379 22.88 -7.57 -13.66
N SER A 380 22.72 -8.74 -13.03
CA SER A 380 21.81 -9.78 -13.52
C SER A 380 20.34 -9.35 -13.39
N HIS A 381 20.06 -8.42 -12.49
CA HIS A 381 18.74 -7.85 -12.23
C HIS A 381 18.55 -6.49 -12.93
N ARG A 382 18.90 -6.40 -14.21
CA ARG A 382 18.94 -5.13 -14.96
C ARG A 382 17.67 -4.27 -14.81
N GLY A 383 16.48 -4.86 -14.84
CA GLY A 383 15.23 -4.12 -14.63
C GLY A 383 15.12 -3.48 -13.24
N ALA A 384 15.63 -4.15 -12.20
CA ALA A 384 15.67 -3.62 -10.84
C ALA A 384 16.68 -2.49 -10.68
N ILE A 385 17.83 -2.59 -11.37
CA ILE A 385 18.83 -1.51 -11.45
C ILE A 385 18.19 -0.26 -12.09
N GLU A 386 17.54 -0.42 -13.26
CA GLU A 386 16.84 0.66 -13.97
C GLU A 386 15.75 1.31 -13.07
N ALA A 387 15.02 0.49 -12.28
CA ALA A 387 14.03 0.97 -11.33
C ALA A 387 14.63 1.80 -10.18
N ILE A 388 15.77 1.38 -9.62
CA ILE A 388 16.48 2.13 -8.57
C ILE A 388 17.02 3.44 -9.11
N GLU A 389 17.68 3.41 -10.26
CA GLU A 389 18.25 4.59 -10.89
C GLU A 389 17.18 5.64 -11.19
N LEU A 390 16.03 5.24 -11.74
CA LEU A 390 14.89 6.14 -11.94
C LEU A 390 14.46 6.79 -10.63
N MET A 391 14.30 6.00 -9.56
CA MET A 391 13.83 6.47 -8.27
C MET A 391 14.82 7.47 -7.63
N LEU A 392 16.12 7.17 -7.69
CA LEU A 392 17.18 8.05 -7.20
C LEU A 392 17.26 9.34 -8.03
N TRP A 393 17.21 9.23 -9.36
CA TRP A 393 17.18 10.37 -10.28
C TRP A 393 15.98 11.28 -9.98
N ASN A 394 14.79 10.71 -9.80
CA ASN A 394 13.58 11.47 -9.51
C ASN A 394 13.72 12.22 -8.17
N HIS A 395 14.16 11.54 -7.11
CA HIS A 395 14.39 12.16 -5.80
C HIS A 395 15.39 13.31 -5.86
N GLN A 396 16.54 13.10 -6.50
CA GLN A 396 17.57 14.12 -6.67
C GLN A 396 17.05 15.33 -7.46
N ASN A 397 16.34 15.09 -8.56
CA ASN A 397 15.78 16.14 -9.39
C ASN A 397 14.75 17.00 -8.67
N LEU A 398 13.90 16.38 -7.85
CA LEU A 398 12.90 17.09 -7.06
C LEU A 398 13.56 17.92 -5.95
N LYS A 399 14.61 17.40 -5.30
CA LYS A 399 15.40 18.14 -4.30
C LYS A 399 16.09 19.35 -4.91
N GLN A 400 16.82 19.16 -6.01
CA GLN A 400 17.58 20.22 -6.68
C GLN A 400 16.68 21.40 -7.10
N ARG A 401 15.38 21.15 -7.32
CA ARG A 401 14.41 22.16 -7.75
C ARG A 401 13.52 22.68 -6.63
N GLY A 402 13.79 22.32 -5.38
CA GLY A 402 13.01 22.78 -4.22
C GLY A 402 11.54 22.31 -4.23
N LEU A 403 11.28 21.17 -4.87
CA LEU A 403 9.93 20.58 -4.95
C LEU A 403 9.64 19.66 -3.75
N ILE A 404 10.69 19.17 -3.11
CA ILE A 404 10.65 18.46 -1.83
C ILE A 404 11.69 19.06 -0.89
N SER A 405 11.54 18.84 0.42
CA SER A 405 12.47 19.36 1.42
C SER A 405 13.89 18.82 1.18
N PRO A 406 14.95 19.63 1.39
CA PRO A 406 16.33 19.14 1.39
C PRO A 406 16.54 17.95 2.34
N ASP A 407 15.79 17.90 3.44
CA ASP A 407 15.85 16.84 4.46
C ASP A 407 14.94 15.64 4.14
N ASP A 408 14.11 15.71 3.09
CA ASP A 408 13.20 14.62 2.74
C ASP A 408 14.01 13.41 2.23
N MET A 409 13.91 12.29 2.95
CA MET A 409 14.63 11.06 2.59
C MET A 409 13.72 10.02 1.93
N GLN A 410 12.42 10.28 1.80
CA GLN A 410 11.50 9.35 1.12
C GLN A 410 11.83 9.29 -0.37
N LEU A 411 11.66 8.13 -1.00
CA LEU A 411 12.01 7.95 -2.41
C LEU A 411 10.79 7.95 -3.35
N TRP A 412 9.61 7.65 -2.82
CA TRP A 412 8.39 7.45 -3.61
C TRP A 412 7.56 8.72 -3.80
N HIS A 413 8.17 9.75 -4.39
CA HIS A 413 7.47 10.98 -4.73
C HIS A 413 6.71 10.84 -6.04
N MET A 414 5.38 10.86 -5.96
CA MET A 414 4.50 10.82 -7.14
C MET A 414 3.78 12.13 -7.30
N TRP A 415 3.55 12.49 -8.56
CA TRP A 415 2.77 13.66 -8.91
C TRP A 415 1.43 13.21 -9.49
N PRO A 416 0.35 13.12 -8.69
CA PRO A 416 -0.99 12.89 -9.22
C PRO A 416 -1.49 14.08 -10.06
N LYS A 417 -2.71 13.91 -10.53
CA LYS A 417 -3.56 14.89 -11.22
C LYS A 417 -3.69 16.29 -10.56
N ALA A 418 -3.29 16.49 -9.29
CA ALA A 418 -3.62 17.69 -8.50
C ALA A 418 -2.49 18.31 -7.65
N GLY A 419 -1.21 18.04 -7.95
CA GLY A 419 -0.07 18.61 -7.19
C GLY A 419 0.89 17.55 -6.64
N VAL A 420 1.97 17.93 -5.96
CA VAL A 420 2.98 16.98 -5.46
C VAL A 420 2.39 16.14 -4.33
N ILE A 421 2.37 14.81 -4.45
CA ILE A 421 2.13 13.93 -3.28
C ILE A 421 3.49 13.42 -2.80
N HIS A 422 3.71 13.53 -1.49
CA HIS A 422 4.92 13.06 -0.83
C HIS A 422 5.09 11.54 -0.81
N GLN A 423 4.10 10.76 -1.26
CA GLN A 423 4.08 9.29 -1.19
C GLN A 423 3.22 8.64 -2.30
N MET A 424 3.64 7.46 -2.72
CA MET A 424 2.91 6.63 -3.68
C MET A 424 1.51 6.24 -3.18
N GLY A 425 0.48 6.74 -3.85
CA GLY A 425 -0.93 6.42 -3.61
C GLY A 425 -1.33 5.03 -4.10
N SER A 426 -2.61 4.86 -4.47
CA SER A 426 -3.09 3.58 -5.01
C SER A 426 -2.39 3.24 -6.33
N LEU A 427 -2.05 1.95 -6.48
CA LEU A 427 -1.49 1.37 -7.71
C LEU A 427 -2.55 0.65 -8.57
N ASP A 428 -3.83 0.73 -8.20
CA ASP A 428 -4.91 0.03 -8.91
C ASP A 428 -5.01 0.47 -10.39
N GLU A 429 -4.92 1.77 -10.63
CA GLU A 429 -4.99 2.35 -11.97
C GLU A 429 -3.75 2.00 -12.82
N PRO A 430 -2.50 2.18 -12.33
CA PRO A 430 -1.31 1.66 -13.03
C PRO A 430 -1.39 0.17 -13.37
N ILE A 431 -1.84 -0.68 -12.44
CA ILE A 431 -1.96 -2.14 -12.68
C ILE A 431 -3.02 -2.43 -13.75
N ARG A 432 -4.16 -1.72 -13.72
CA ARG A 432 -5.20 -1.83 -14.76
C ARG A 432 -4.63 -1.48 -16.15
N LEU A 433 -3.95 -0.33 -16.25
CA LEU A 433 -3.35 0.14 -17.50
C LEU A 433 -2.26 -0.80 -18.01
N LEU A 434 -1.43 -1.36 -17.12
CA LEU A 434 -0.43 -2.36 -17.47
C LEU A 434 -1.11 -3.63 -18.05
N GLY A 435 -2.20 -4.07 -17.42
CA GLY A 435 -2.99 -5.21 -17.90
C GLY A 435 -3.59 -4.99 -19.28
N GLU A 436 -4.17 -3.82 -19.52
CA GLU A 436 -4.74 -3.44 -20.83
C GLU A 436 -3.68 -3.34 -21.92
N LYS A 437 -2.48 -2.82 -21.59
CA LYS A 437 -1.41 -2.62 -22.57
C LYS A 437 -0.68 -3.90 -22.93
N TYR A 438 -0.44 -4.78 -21.96
CA TYR A 438 0.44 -5.95 -22.12
C TYR A 438 -0.28 -7.30 -21.97
N GLY A 439 -1.60 -7.32 -21.78
CA GLY A 439 -2.37 -8.54 -21.58
C GLY A 439 -2.08 -9.24 -20.24
N VAL A 440 -1.57 -8.49 -19.25
CA VAL A 440 -1.27 -9.03 -17.92
C VAL A 440 -2.55 -9.15 -17.12
N LYS A 441 -2.82 -10.33 -16.53
CA LYS A 441 -3.98 -10.52 -15.64
C LYS A 441 -3.90 -9.55 -14.46
N ARG A 442 -5.05 -8.99 -14.06
CA ARG A 442 -5.11 -8.05 -12.93
C ARG A 442 -4.65 -8.74 -11.64
N PHE A 443 -3.82 -8.06 -10.86
CA PHE A 443 -3.29 -8.57 -9.60
C PHE A 443 -3.27 -7.50 -8.51
N THR A 444 -3.02 -7.94 -7.28
CA THR A 444 -2.77 -7.08 -6.12
C THR A 444 -1.31 -7.21 -5.68
N LEU A 445 -0.81 -6.20 -4.96
CA LEU A 445 0.56 -6.23 -4.42
C LEU A 445 0.76 -7.38 -3.41
N ASP A 446 -0.29 -7.75 -2.68
CA ASP A 446 -0.26 -8.88 -1.75
C ASP A 446 -0.21 -10.23 -2.48
N GLN A 447 -0.79 -10.34 -3.68
CA GLN A 447 -0.63 -11.52 -4.55
C GLN A 447 0.82 -11.67 -5.01
N ILE A 448 1.50 -10.59 -5.41
CA ILE A 448 2.93 -10.63 -5.76
C ILE A 448 3.74 -11.20 -4.60
N ARG A 449 3.56 -10.64 -3.38
CA ARG A 449 4.28 -11.12 -2.21
C ARG A 449 4.00 -12.59 -1.92
N SER A 450 2.72 -12.98 -1.90
CA SER A 450 2.33 -14.37 -1.63
C SER A 450 2.93 -15.32 -2.66
N HIS A 451 2.92 -14.93 -3.93
CA HIS A 451 3.53 -15.65 -5.04
C HIS A 451 5.05 -15.81 -4.87
N MET A 452 5.75 -14.75 -4.49
CA MET A 452 7.20 -14.80 -4.24
C MET A 452 7.57 -15.71 -3.07
N LEU A 453 6.78 -15.71 -1.99
CA LEU A 453 7.01 -16.60 -0.85
C LEU A 453 6.79 -18.08 -1.22
N VAL A 454 5.73 -18.38 -1.99
CA VAL A 454 5.48 -19.73 -2.50
C VAL A 454 6.61 -20.16 -3.44
N ARG A 455 7.05 -19.27 -4.33
CA ARG A 455 8.17 -19.52 -5.24
C ARG A 455 9.48 -19.85 -4.51
N LEU A 456 9.80 -19.10 -3.46
CA LEU A 456 10.96 -19.39 -2.60
C LEU A 456 10.80 -20.74 -1.90
N ALA A 457 9.63 -21.02 -1.33
CA ALA A 457 9.35 -22.28 -0.63
C ALA A 457 9.45 -23.50 -1.57
N VAL A 458 9.00 -23.38 -2.82
CA VAL A 458 9.11 -24.46 -3.82
C VAL A 458 10.57 -24.68 -4.26
N ARG A 459 11.36 -23.61 -4.37
CA ARG A 459 12.76 -23.67 -4.82
C ARG A 459 13.69 -24.20 -3.74
N HIS A 460 13.55 -23.71 -2.52
CA HIS A 460 14.54 -23.90 -1.46
C HIS A 460 13.98 -24.54 -0.17
N GLY A 461 12.66 -24.78 -0.11
CA GLY A 461 12.00 -25.27 1.09
C GLY A 461 11.41 -24.15 1.95
N THR A 462 10.51 -24.52 2.85
CA THR A 462 9.73 -23.57 3.68
C THR A 462 10.56 -22.82 4.71
N ALA A 463 11.67 -23.40 5.17
CA ALA A 463 12.58 -22.77 6.13
C ALA A 463 13.26 -21.51 5.56
N GLU A 464 13.65 -21.52 4.29
CA GLU A 464 14.28 -20.37 3.64
C GLU A 464 13.27 -19.28 3.23
N ALA A 465 12.00 -19.63 3.06
CA ALA A 465 10.94 -18.65 2.84
C ALA A 465 10.57 -17.87 4.12
N ALA A 466 10.83 -18.43 5.31
CA ALA A 466 10.42 -17.84 6.58
C ALA A 466 11.11 -16.50 6.90
N PRO A 467 12.42 -16.30 6.69
CA PRO A 467 13.06 -14.99 6.86
C PRO A 467 12.48 -13.90 5.94
N VAL A 468 12.17 -14.24 4.68
CA VAL A 468 11.58 -13.30 3.71
C VAL A 468 10.11 -12.99 4.07
N ALA A 469 9.37 -13.98 4.59
CA ALA A 469 8.03 -13.78 5.13
C ALA A 469 8.03 -12.95 6.43
N ALA A 470 9.11 -13.06 7.23
CA ALA A 470 9.34 -12.27 8.43
C ALA A 470 9.85 -10.85 8.12
N GLY A 471 10.42 -10.63 6.93
CA GLY A 471 10.68 -9.33 6.25
C GLY A 471 9.46 -8.79 5.51
#